data_AF-A0A9X2U3T9-F1
#
_entry.id   AF-A0A9X2U3T9-F1
#
_cell.length_a   1.000
_cell.length_b   1.000
_cell.length_c   1.000
_cell.angle_alpha   90.00
_cell.angle_beta   90.00
_cell.angle_gamma   90.00
#
_symmetry.space_group_name_H-M   'P 1'
#
loop_
_entity.id
_entity.type
_entity.pdbx_description
1 polymer ?
#
loop_
_entity_poly.entity_id
_entity_poly.type
_entity_poly.pdbx_seq_one_letter_code
_entity_poly.pdbx_strand_id
1 'polypeptide(L)'
;MSRSRLLLPLLAVFFILGACQSEGKLTGEVFIVTEGGSNVELGDTEVRAVSSEEWKPYLREKRRRAKKVTAKKVSRMTPLLDSLEDMESTLERREDELRQVRNRYQPLSDMRATYADEMPTPEEIKGLYTVETAKAKMKPYGDDLYDIRKEKKLNPIDKTKTYFEVKDGRTSYWIHGSDVITEKRYKSHKRSQRGIDKEMEVKEMNYEKIQRKCESVKREVENISEILLDYGVMEYYFKGIPDPEKSDRTNSEGKFELTLTQNKSYYLVAKGRRSVGEETERYHWMVETSLESESSQVMLSNSNMSSTLPDSLDVLTDAQINTDRLAEALKSCN
;
A
#
# COMPACT_ATOMS: atom_id res chain seq x y z
N MET A 1 -11.50 87.77 3.47
CA MET A 1 -12.43 86.77 2.87
C MET A 1 -11.72 85.42 2.86
N SER A 2 -12.15 84.47 3.70
CA SER A 2 -11.40 83.23 3.94
C SER A 2 -11.62 82.21 2.82
N ARG A 3 -10.52 81.72 2.24
CA ARG A 3 -10.47 80.69 1.17
C ARG A 3 -10.92 79.29 1.63
N SER A 4 -11.39 79.15 2.87
CA SER A 4 -11.72 77.88 3.52
C SER A 4 -13.18 77.44 3.37
N ARG A 5 -14.08 78.26 2.82
CA ARG A 5 -15.52 77.92 2.69
C ARG A 5 -15.92 77.29 1.34
N LEU A 6 -15.00 77.19 0.39
CA LEU A 6 -15.26 76.66 -0.96
C LEU A 6 -14.77 75.22 -1.18
N LEU A 7 -13.96 74.66 -0.26
CA LEU A 7 -13.42 73.29 -0.40
C LEU A 7 -14.33 72.20 0.18
N LEU A 8 -15.18 72.50 1.16
CA LEU A 8 -16.11 71.52 1.75
C LEU A 8 -17.19 70.99 0.78
N PRO A 9 -17.86 71.81 -0.06
CA PRO A 9 -18.87 71.28 -0.97
C PRO A 9 -18.26 70.46 -2.12
N LEU A 10 -17.03 70.77 -2.53
CA LEU A 10 -16.32 70.05 -3.60
C LEU A 10 -15.90 68.64 -3.15
N LEU A 11 -15.49 68.48 -1.89
CA LEU A 11 -15.15 67.18 -1.29
C LEU A 11 -16.41 66.30 -1.09
N ALA A 12 -17.57 66.91 -0.79
CA ALA A 12 -18.84 66.20 -0.69
C ALA A 12 -19.37 65.72 -2.05
N VAL A 13 -19.18 66.49 -3.13
CA VAL A 13 -19.57 66.07 -4.50
C VAL A 13 -18.71 64.92 -5.02
N PHE A 14 -17.41 64.88 -4.70
CA PHE A 14 -16.56 63.73 -5.02
C PHE A 14 -16.93 62.46 -4.23
N PHE A 15 -17.42 62.60 -2.99
CA PHE A 15 -17.93 61.48 -2.21
C PHE A 15 -19.28 60.94 -2.71
N ILE A 16 -20.15 61.81 -3.26
CA ILE A 16 -21.46 61.41 -3.79
C ILE A 16 -21.33 60.77 -5.19
N LEU A 17 -20.38 61.21 -6.02
CA LEU A 17 -20.14 60.64 -7.35
C LEU A 17 -19.32 59.34 -7.34
N GLY A 18 -18.66 59.00 -6.23
CA GLY A 18 -17.85 57.78 -6.10
C GLY A 18 -18.60 56.53 -5.59
N ALA A 19 -19.88 56.65 -5.21
CA ALA A 19 -20.58 55.60 -4.45
C ALA A 19 -21.62 54.79 -5.24
N CYS A 20 -21.90 55.11 -6.51
CA CYS A 20 -22.71 54.24 -7.38
C CYS A 20 -21.79 53.28 -8.13
N GLN A 21 -21.42 52.18 -7.48
CA GLN A 21 -20.93 51.01 -8.20
C GLN A 21 -22.10 50.45 -9.00
N SER A 22 -22.00 50.46 -10.34
CA SER A 22 -23.04 49.91 -11.21
C SER A 22 -23.08 48.39 -11.09
N GLU A 23 -24.28 47.83 -11.00
CA GLU A 23 -24.50 46.38 -11.03
C GLU A 23 -24.79 45.93 -12.48
N GLY A 24 -24.53 44.66 -12.77
CA GLY A 24 -24.95 44.04 -14.02
C GLY A 24 -25.15 42.54 -13.86
N LYS A 25 -25.62 41.89 -14.93
CA LYS A 25 -26.01 40.49 -14.93
C LYS A 25 -24.94 39.62 -15.56
N LEU A 26 -24.48 38.62 -14.82
CA LEU A 26 -23.67 37.54 -15.33
C LEU A 26 -24.55 36.30 -15.44
N THR A 27 -24.75 35.84 -16.67
CA THR A 27 -25.52 34.63 -16.96
C THR A 27 -24.59 33.50 -17.40
N GLY A 28 -25.04 32.26 -17.28
CA GLY A 28 -24.23 31.15 -17.73
C GLY A 28 -24.91 29.82 -17.63
N GLU A 29 -24.18 28.79 -18.07
CA GLU A 29 -24.64 27.41 -18.05
C GLU A 29 -23.53 26.50 -17.52
N VAL A 30 -23.92 25.42 -16.85
CA VAL A 30 -23.01 24.38 -16.35
C VAL A 30 -23.38 23.06 -17.01
N PHE A 31 -22.44 22.47 -17.75
CA PHE A 31 -22.66 21.21 -18.46
C PHE A 31 -21.37 20.41 -18.65
N ILE A 32 -21.50 19.11 -18.97
CA ILE A 32 -20.37 18.22 -19.26
C ILE A 32 -20.47 17.76 -20.71
N VAL A 33 -19.39 17.90 -21.48
CA VAL A 33 -19.32 17.29 -22.82
C VAL A 33 -18.85 15.84 -22.69
N THR A 34 -19.69 14.89 -23.07
CA THR A 34 -19.37 13.45 -23.04
C THR A 34 -18.49 13.03 -24.22
N GLU A 35 -17.83 11.87 -24.15
CA GLU A 35 -17.02 11.34 -25.26
C GLU A 35 -17.82 11.17 -26.57
N GLY A 36 -19.13 10.91 -26.47
CA GLY A 36 -20.05 10.87 -27.61
C GLY A 36 -20.45 12.25 -28.16
N GLY A 37 -19.85 13.34 -27.68
CA GLY A 37 -20.13 14.72 -28.10
C GLY A 37 -21.46 15.28 -27.59
N SER A 38 -22.19 14.53 -26.76
CA SER A 38 -23.45 15.00 -26.15
C SER A 38 -23.18 15.83 -24.89
N ASN A 39 -23.96 16.89 -24.69
CA ASN A 39 -23.90 17.72 -23.49
C ASN A 39 -24.82 17.17 -22.42
N VAL A 40 -24.33 17.07 -21.19
CA VAL A 40 -25.10 16.77 -19.99
C VAL A 40 -25.18 18.03 -19.16
N GLU A 41 -26.35 18.67 -19.15
CA GLU A 41 -26.63 19.84 -18.32
C GLU A 41 -26.64 19.44 -16.84
N LEU A 42 -26.01 20.26 -15.99
CA LEU A 42 -25.92 20.01 -14.56
C LEU A 42 -26.86 20.93 -13.79
N GLY A 43 -28.02 20.41 -13.43
CA GLY A 43 -28.95 21.10 -12.53
C GLY A 43 -28.53 21.05 -11.06
N ASP A 44 -29.09 21.96 -10.26
CA ASP A 44 -28.84 22.10 -8.82
C ASP A 44 -27.35 22.31 -8.43
N THR A 45 -26.54 22.77 -9.38
CA THR A 45 -25.13 23.09 -9.17
C THR A 45 -25.01 24.49 -8.61
N GLU A 46 -24.39 24.63 -7.45
CA GLU A 46 -24.13 25.93 -6.86
C GLU A 46 -22.94 26.60 -7.56
N VAL A 47 -23.19 27.78 -8.13
CA VAL A 47 -22.19 28.64 -8.76
C VAL A 47 -21.95 29.84 -7.84
N ARG A 48 -20.70 30.01 -7.41
CA ARG A 48 -20.28 31.05 -6.49
C ARG A 48 -19.38 32.05 -7.21
N ALA A 49 -19.70 33.34 -7.16
CA ALA A 49 -18.81 34.41 -7.56
C ALA A 49 -18.02 34.90 -6.36
N VAL A 50 -16.70 34.67 -6.37
CA VAL A 50 -15.78 35.18 -5.36
C VAL A 50 -14.93 36.29 -5.96
N SER A 51 -14.73 37.37 -5.22
CA SER A 51 -13.91 38.49 -5.71
C SER A 51 -12.49 38.02 -6.02
N SER A 52 -11.88 38.52 -7.10
CA SER A 52 -10.49 38.20 -7.42
C SER A 52 -9.51 38.69 -6.36
N GLU A 53 -9.86 39.76 -5.65
CA GLU A 53 -9.08 40.34 -4.56
C GLU A 53 -8.98 39.40 -3.35
N GLU A 54 -10.02 38.62 -3.06
CA GLU A 54 -9.99 37.62 -1.97
C GLU A 54 -9.49 36.27 -2.47
N TRP A 55 -9.87 35.87 -3.69
CA TRP A 55 -9.54 34.57 -4.24
C TRP A 55 -8.05 34.40 -4.53
N LYS A 56 -7.39 35.40 -5.15
CA LYS A 56 -5.97 35.30 -5.52
C LYS A 56 -5.05 35.12 -4.30
N PRO A 57 -5.19 35.89 -3.20
CA PRO A 57 -4.44 35.65 -1.97
C PRO A 57 -4.75 34.29 -1.34
N TYR A 58 -6.03 33.90 -1.30
CA TYR A 58 -6.44 32.59 -0.78
C TYR A 58 -5.76 31.43 -1.52
N LEU A 59 -5.81 31.43 -2.86
CA LEU A 59 -5.14 30.42 -3.67
C LEU A 59 -3.63 30.42 -3.46
N ARG A 60 -3.01 31.59 -3.41
CA ARG A 60 -1.57 31.73 -3.19
C ARG A 60 -1.15 31.08 -1.87
N GLU A 61 -1.91 31.33 -0.80
CA GLU A 61 -1.64 30.73 0.50
C GLU A 61 -1.90 29.21 0.50
N LYS A 62 -2.99 28.75 -0.13
CA LYS A 62 -3.27 27.32 -0.30
C LYS A 62 -2.14 26.60 -1.04
N ARG A 63 -1.65 27.18 -2.15
CA ARG A 63 -0.53 26.65 -2.93
C ARG A 63 0.76 26.63 -2.13
N ARG A 64 1.08 27.73 -1.42
CA ARG A 64 2.28 27.81 -0.56
C ARG A 64 2.26 26.73 0.51
N ARG A 65 1.11 26.51 1.17
CA ARG A 65 0.93 25.45 2.16
C ARG A 65 1.09 24.06 1.55
N ALA A 66 0.40 23.80 0.45
CA ALA A 66 0.49 22.52 -0.26
C ALA A 66 1.95 22.22 -0.62
N LYS A 67 2.63 23.12 -1.34
CA LYS A 67 4.05 22.97 -1.72
C LYS A 67 4.96 22.71 -0.52
N LYS A 68 4.79 23.45 0.58
CA LYS A 68 5.60 23.27 1.79
C LYS A 68 5.37 21.91 2.45
N VAL A 69 4.12 21.49 2.58
CA VAL A 69 3.76 20.22 3.22
C VAL A 69 4.18 19.04 2.34
N THR A 70 3.87 19.08 1.05
CA THR A 70 4.21 18.02 0.10
C THR A 70 5.72 17.85 -0.02
N ALA A 71 6.50 18.94 -0.20
CA ALA A 71 7.95 18.85 -0.27
C ALA A 71 8.56 18.21 1.00
N LYS A 72 8.09 18.59 2.19
CA LYS A 72 8.54 18.01 3.47
C LYS A 72 8.17 16.52 3.59
N LYS A 73 7.00 16.15 3.09
CA LYS A 73 6.51 14.77 3.14
C LYS A 73 7.24 13.87 2.15
N VAL A 74 7.43 14.34 0.92
CA VAL A 74 8.25 13.68 -0.11
C VAL A 74 9.68 13.47 0.41
N SER A 75 10.33 14.50 0.95
CA SER A 75 11.70 14.37 1.48
C SER A 75 11.84 13.36 2.61
N ARG A 76 10.76 13.12 3.37
CA ARG A 76 10.72 12.07 4.41
C ARG A 76 10.42 10.70 3.82
N MET A 77 9.60 10.62 2.79
CA MET A 77 9.16 9.37 2.17
C MET A 77 10.26 8.73 1.32
N THR A 78 11.06 9.51 0.60
CA THR A 78 12.13 9.00 -0.26
C THR A 78 13.08 8.02 0.45
N PRO A 79 13.73 8.36 1.58
CA PRO A 79 14.62 7.40 2.26
C PRO A 79 13.87 6.20 2.87
N LEU A 80 12.57 6.31 3.12
CA LEU A 80 11.77 5.17 3.59
C LEU A 80 11.51 4.18 2.46
N LEU A 81 11.25 4.67 1.24
CA LEU A 81 11.13 3.84 0.04
C LEU A 81 12.44 3.12 -0.27
N ASP A 82 13.57 3.84 -0.25
CA ASP A 82 14.88 3.23 -0.46
C ASP A 82 15.18 2.18 0.64
N SER A 83 14.80 2.45 1.90
CA SER A 83 14.93 1.47 2.97
C SER A 83 14.01 0.26 2.80
N LEU A 84 12.84 0.38 2.15
CA LEU A 84 11.96 -0.75 1.87
C LEU A 84 12.61 -1.67 0.84
N GLU A 85 13.14 -1.10 -0.24
CA GLU A 85 13.85 -1.83 -1.30
C GLU A 85 15.05 -2.63 -0.73
N ASP A 86 15.86 -1.98 0.13
CA ASP A 86 16.96 -2.66 0.86
C ASP A 86 16.47 -3.78 1.79
N MET A 87 15.32 -3.59 2.44
CA MET A 87 14.75 -4.60 3.33
C MET A 87 14.15 -5.78 2.58
N GLU A 88 13.53 -5.55 1.42
CA GLU A 88 13.00 -6.59 0.52
C GLU A 88 14.11 -7.51 0.04
N SER A 89 15.18 -6.95 -0.54
CA SER A 89 16.35 -7.74 -0.95
C SER A 89 16.98 -8.51 0.21
N THR A 90 16.95 -7.94 1.42
CA THR A 90 17.41 -8.64 2.63
C THR A 90 16.48 -9.79 3.00
N LEU A 91 15.16 -9.62 2.92
CA LEU A 91 14.16 -10.66 3.22
C LEU A 91 14.30 -11.84 2.29
N GLU A 92 14.43 -11.60 0.97
CA GLU A 92 14.64 -12.65 -0.03
C GLU A 92 15.88 -13.50 0.33
N ARG A 93 17.01 -12.85 0.62
CA ARG A 93 18.23 -13.55 1.04
C ARG A 93 18.03 -14.37 2.32
N ARG A 94 17.27 -13.86 3.29
CA ARG A 94 16.97 -14.61 4.53
C ARG A 94 16.03 -15.78 4.29
N GLU A 95 15.07 -15.63 3.39
CA GLU A 95 14.19 -16.72 3.00
C GLU A 95 14.98 -17.84 2.31
N ASP A 96 15.92 -17.51 1.43
CA ASP A 96 16.81 -18.49 0.80
C ASP A 96 17.70 -19.19 1.82
N GLU A 97 18.26 -18.46 2.79
CA GLU A 97 19.00 -19.06 3.90
C GLU A 97 18.14 -20.05 4.68
N LEU A 98 16.89 -19.69 5.00
CA LEU A 98 15.93 -20.57 5.68
C LEU A 98 15.62 -21.80 4.85
N ARG A 99 15.40 -21.62 3.55
CA ARG A 99 15.15 -22.70 2.59
C ARG A 99 16.33 -23.69 2.54
N GLN A 100 17.57 -23.18 2.54
CA GLN A 100 18.76 -24.03 2.59
C GLN A 100 18.86 -24.83 3.89
N VAL A 101 18.55 -24.23 5.04
CA VAL A 101 18.54 -24.97 6.31
C VAL A 101 17.43 -26.01 6.34
N ARG A 102 16.23 -25.65 5.88
CA ARG A 102 15.08 -26.56 5.75
C ARG A 102 15.39 -27.75 4.84
N ASN A 103 16.11 -27.53 3.74
CA ASN A 103 16.51 -28.61 2.83
C ASN A 103 17.54 -29.57 3.45
N ARG A 104 18.32 -29.14 4.46
CA ARG A 104 19.19 -30.03 5.26
C ARG A 104 18.42 -30.80 6.32
N TYR A 105 17.21 -30.34 6.66
CA TYR A 105 16.35 -31.02 7.60
C TYR A 105 15.84 -32.32 6.98
N GLN A 106 16.16 -33.44 7.61
CA GLN A 106 15.70 -34.76 7.21
C GLN A 106 14.98 -35.36 8.41
N PRO A 107 13.63 -35.42 8.40
CA PRO A 107 12.90 -35.87 9.56
C PRO A 107 13.25 -37.34 9.84
N LEU A 108 13.48 -37.65 11.12
CA LEU A 108 13.77 -39.01 11.57
C LEU A 108 12.64 -40.00 11.25
N SER A 109 11.42 -39.54 10.98
CA SER A 109 10.30 -40.37 10.51
C SER A 109 10.60 -41.09 9.20
N ASP A 110 11.45 -40.51 8.36
CA ASP A 110 11.85 -41.08 7.08
C ASP A 110 12.95 -42.15 7.25
N MET A 111 13.54 -42.23 8.45
CA MET A 111 14.45 -43.29 8.87
C MET A 111 13.73 -44.25 9.83
N ARG A 112 13.16 -45.34 9.31
CA ARG A 112 12.81 -46.49 10.17
C ARG A 112 14.10 -46.94 10.86
N ALA A 113 14.16 -46.81 12.19
CA ALA A 113 15.39 -47.01 12.95
C ALA A 113 15.23 -48.11 14.00
N THR A 114 16.16 -49.06 13.95
CA THR A 114 16.31 -50.16 14.92
C THR A 114 17.72 -50.10 15.44
N TYR A 115 17.92 -50.26 16.75
CA TYR A 115 19.21 -50.03 17.41
C TYR A 115 19.89 -51.36 17.70
N ALA A 116 21.18 -51.51 17.40
CA ALA A 116 22.00 -52.60 17.91
C ALA A 116 23.24 -52.00 18.61
N ASP A 117 23.65 -52.58 19.74
CA ASP A 117 24.80 -52.11 20.53
C ASP A 117 26.12 -52.26 19.75
N GLU A 118 26.23 -53.29 18.90
CA GLU A 118 27.32 -53.52 17.96
C GLU A 118 26.73 -53.97 16.61
N MET A 119 27.26 -53.47 15.50
CA MET A 119 26.93 -54.03 14.18
C MET A 119 27.72 -55.33 14.04
N PRO A 120 27.06 -56.49 13.86
CA PRO A 120 27.78 -57.73 13.64
C PRO A 120 28.59 -57.63 12.35
N THR A 121 29.84 -58.09 12.40
CA THR A 121 30.74 -58.14 11.24
C THR A 121 30.16 -59.05 10.15
N PRO A 122 30.52 -58.83 8.86
CA PRO A 122 30.11 -59.73 7.77
C PRO A 122 30.47 -61.21 8.03
N GLU A 123 31.55 -61.48 8.77
CA GLU A 123 31.93 -62.81 9.25
C GLU A 123 31.01 -63.34 10.36
N GLU A 124 30.66 -62.54 11.37
CA GLU A 124 29.70 -62.93 12.45
C GLU A 124 28.29 -63.18 11.90
N ILE A 125 27.93 -62.54 10.78
CA ILE A 125 26.68 -62.79 10.05
C ILE A 125 26.74 -64.12 9.28
N LYS A 126 27.91 -64.64 8.91
CA LYS A 126 28.02 -65.84 8.07
C LYS A 126 27.78 -67.16 8.78
N GLY A 127 27.77 -67.20 10.11
CA GLY A 127 27.54 -68.42 10.85
C GLY A 127 26.93 -68.16 12.20
N LEU A 128 25.60 -68.20 12.30
CA LEU A 128 24.81 -68.50 13.50
C LEU A 128 23.32 -68.46 13.12
N TYR A 129 22.63 -69.57 13.31
CA TYR A 129 21.19 -69.54 13.56
C TYR A 129 21.04 -69.07 15.00
N THR A 130 20.23 -68.03 15.21
CA THR A 130 19.97 -67.38 16.50
C THR A 130 21.24 -66.92 17.21
N VAL A 131 21.79 -65.77 16.79
CA VAL A 131 22.47 -64.90 17.74
C VAL A 131 21.42 -64.52 18.78
N GLU A 132 21.63 -64.84 20.06
CA GLU A 132 20.89 -64.20 21.15
C GLU A 132 20.99 -62.70 20.90
N THR A 133 19.87 -62.12 20.50
CA THR A 133 19.77 -60.73 20.03
C THR A 133 20.63 -59.85 20.92
N ALA A 134 21.73 -59.32 20.38
CA ALA A 134 22.35 -58.13 20.95
C ALA A 134 21.20 -57.19 21.29
N LYS A 135 21.06 -56.81 22.57
CA LYS A 135 19.83 -56.21 23.14
C LYS A 135 19.45 -54.94 22.37
N ALA A 136 18.73 -55.14 21.29
CA ALA A 136 18.36 -54.10 20.37
C ALA A 136 17.14 -53.40 20.96
N LYS A 137 17.37 -52.31 21.71
CA LYS A 137 16.29 -51.53 22.30
C LYS A 137 15.76 -50.54 21.27
N MET A 138 14.48 -50.66 20.89
CA MET A 138 13.81 -49.58 20.17
C MET A 138 13.45 -48.45 21.15
N LYS A 139 13.80 -47.21 20.81
CA LYS A 139 13.00 -46.04 21.21
C LYS A 139 12.26 -45.54 19.96
N PRO A 140 10.95 -45.82 19.81
CA PRO A 140 10.15 -45.08 18.85
C PRO A 140 10.07 -43.61 19.27
N TYR A 141 9.56 -42.79 18.36
CA TYR A 141 9.05 -41.48 18.74
C TYR A 141 7.73 -41.69 19.50
N GLY A 142 7.74 -41.43 20.82
CA GLY A 142 6.65 -41.76 21.77
C GLY A 142 7.16 -42.55 22.98
N ASP A 143 6.43 -42.52 24.11
CA ASP A 143 6.87 -43.08 25.41
C ASP A 143 6.90 -44.62 25.50
N ASP A 144 6.55 -45.35 24.44
CA ASP A 144 6.40 -46.80 24.48
C ASP A 144 7.64 -47.56 23.95
N LEU A 145 8.04 -48.64 24.63
CA LEU A 145 9.19 -49.49 24.30
C LEU A 145 8.73 -50.75 23.52
N TYR A 146 9.43 -51.11 22.45
CA TYR A 146 9.16 -52.30 21.63
C TYR A 146 10.17 -53.44 21.84
N ASP A 147 9.70 -54.68 21.69
CA ASP A 147 10.44 -55.93 21.92
C ASP A 147 10.83 -56.60 20.58
N ILE A 148 12.11 -56.82 20.33
CA ILE A 148 12.61 -57.50 19.12
C ILE A 148 12.88 -58.97 19.45
N ARG A 149 12.37 -59.90 18.64
CA ARG A 149 12.43 -61.33 19.00
C ARG A 149 12.97 -62.30 17.93
N LYS A 150 13.11 -61.94 16.65
CA LYS A 150 13.70 -62.87 15.63
C LYS A 150 14.39 -62.19 14.45
N GLU A 151 15.49 -62.76 13.99
CA GLU A 151 16.14 -62.47 12.71
C GLU A 151 15.74 -63.54 11.67
N LYS A 152 15.50 -63.15 10.41
CA LYS A 152 15.28 -64.11 9.31
C LYS A 152 16.05 -63.63 8.08
N LYS A 153 16.96 -64.49 7.59
CA LYS A 153 17.60 -64.32 6.28
C LYS A 153 16.67 -64.87 5.22
N LEU A 154 16.37 -64.08 4.19
CA LEU A 154 15.55 -64.52 3.06
C LEU A 154 16.37 -64.46 1.77
N ASN A 155 16.51 -65.64 1.17
CA ASN A 155 16.89 -65.96 -0.22
C ASN A 155 18.35 -66.47 -0.46
N PRO A 156 18.54 -67.70 -0.99
CA PRO A 156 19.86 -68.29 -1.28
C PRO A 156 20.64 -67.68 -2.46
N ILE A 157 20.00 -66.83 -3.27
CA ILE A 157 20.58 -66.30 -4.52
C ILE A 157 21.36 -65.00 -4.29
N ASP A 158 21.03 -64.23 -3.25
CA ASP A 158 21.72 -62.98 -2.94
C ASP A 158 21.91 -62.87 -1.41
N LYS A 159 23.08 -63.31 -0.94
CA LYS A 159 23.46 -63.43 0.49
C LYS A 159 23.63 -62.09 1.21
N THR A 160 23.09 -61.00 0.67
CA THR A 160 23.41 -59.62 1.07
C THR A 160 22.28 -58.90 1.81
N LYS A 161 21.09 -59.50 1.90
CA LYS A 161 19.90 -58.87 2.49
C LYS A 161 19.45 -59.54 3.79
N THR A 162 19.76 -58.90 4.92
CA THR A 162 19.31 -59.29 6.26
C THR A 162 17.97 -58.63 6.57
N TYR A 163 17.04 -59.31 7.25
CA TYR A 163 15.79 -58.71 7.74
C TYR A 163 15.57 -59.03 9.23
N PHE A 164 15.02 -58.07 9.96
CA PHE A 164 14.72 -58.19 11.40
C PHE A 164 13.20 -58.14 11.63
N GLU A 165 12.68 -59.00 12.50
CA GLU A 165 11.28 -58.97 12.94
C GLU A 165 11.16 -58.07 14.17
N VAL A 166 10.38 -57.00 14.04
CA VAL A 166 10.08 -56.05 15.11
C VAL A 166 8.63 -56.23 15.53
N LYS A 167 8.37 -56.29 16.84
CA LYS A 167 7.02 -56.38 17.39
C LYS A 167 6.60 -55.07 18.06
N ASP A 168 5.46 -54.54 17.63
CA ASP A 168 4.75 -53.40 18.19
C ASP A 168 3.44 -53.91 18.80
N GLY A 169 3.42 -54.07 20.12
CA GLY A 169 2.28 -54.63 20.84
C GLY A 169 1.90 -56.03 20.32
N ARG A 170 0.77 -56.13 19.61
CA ARG A 170 0.27 -57.37 18.99
C ARG A 170 0.66 -57.54 17.51
N THR A 171 1.29 -56.53 16.91
CA THR A 171 1.62 -56.48 15.48
C THR A 171 3.10 -56.79 15.28
N SER A 172 3.44 -57.57 14.26
CA SER A 172 4.84 -57.85 13.87
C SER A 172 5.10 -57.38 12.45
N TYR A 173 6.22 -56.70 12.23
CA TYR A 173 6.66 -56.28 10.90
C TYR A 173 8.14 -56.59 10.68
N TRP A 174 8.49 -56.83 9.42
CA TRP A 174 9.86 -57.09 8.99
C TRP A 174 10.49 -55.83 8.42
N ILE A 175 11.71 -55.55 8.83
CA ILE A 175 12.51 -54.42 8.37
C ILE A 175 13.79 -54.92 7.75
N HIS A 176 14.32 -54.20 6.76
CA HIS A 176 15.56 -54.60 6.11
C HIS A 176 16.76 -54.17 6.97
N GLY A 177 17.86 -54.90 6.90
CA GLY A 177 19.05 -54.66 7.72
C GLY A 177 19.75 -53.34 7.40
N SER A 178 19.55 -52.79 6.20
CA SER A 178 19.95 -51.41 5.88
C SER A 178 19.21 -50.36 6.71
N ASP A 179 18.06 -50.72 7.27
CA ASP A 179 17.18 -49.84 8.04
C ASP A 179 17.50 -49.94 9.55
N VAL A 180 18.57 -50.66 9.92
CA VAL A 180 19.08 -50.73 11.30
C VAL A 180 20.22 -49.71 11.45
N ILE A 181 20.10 -48.80 12.41
CA ILE A 181 21.12 -47.79 12.71
C ILE A 181 21.70 -48.05 14.10
N THR A 182 23.01 -47.89 14.28
CA THR A 182 23.61 -48.05 15.61
C THR A 182 23.13 -46.96 16.57
N GLU A 183 23.15 -47.23 17.88
CA GLU A 183 22.83 -46.23 18.90
C GLU A 183 23.72 -44.98 18.78
N LYS A 184 25.00 -45.18 18.46
CA LYS A 184 25.95 -44.11 18.14
C LYS A 184 25.49 -43.26 16.95
N ARG A 185 25.04 -43.89 15.85
CA ARG A 185 24.55 -43.21 14.64
C ARG A 185 23.25 -42.45 14.92
N TYR A 186 22.32 -43.02 15.68
CA TYR A 186 21.10 -42.33 16.11
C TYR A 186 21.40 -41.12 17.00
N LYS A 187 22.20 -41.29 18.06
CA LYS A 187 22.57 -40.19 18.97
C LYS A 187 23.28 -39.08 18.21
N SER A 188 24.12 -39.42 17.22
CA SER A 188 24.74 -38.47 16.31
C SER A 188 23.71 -37.72 15.46
N HIS A 189 22.80 -38.42 14.81
CA HIS A 189 21.74 -37.81 13.99
C HIS A 189 20.82 -36.90 14.83
N LYS A 190 20.40 -37.33 16.03
CA LYS A 190 19.59 -36.51 16.95
C LYS A 190 20.32 -35.23 17.40
N ARG A 191 21.63 -35.30 17.62
CA ARG A 191 22.46 -34.10 17.90
C ARG A 191 22.53 -33.18 16.68
N SER A 192 22.68 -33.76 15.48
CA SER A 192 22.66 -33.01 14.22
C SER A 192 21.32 -32.29 14.03
N GLN A 193 20.19 -32.98 14.21
CA GLN A 193 18.85 -32.37 14.08
C GLN A 193 18.65 -31.23 15.08
N ARG A 194 19.03 -31.41 16.35
CA ARG A 194 18.98 -30.30 17.33
C ARG A 194 19.85 -29.11 16.93
N GLY A 195 20.95 -29.34 16.21
CA GLY A 195 21.77 -28.26 15.65
C GLY A 195 21.03 -27.50 14.55
N ILE A 196 20.37 -28.24 13.65
CA ILE A 196 19.56 -27.68 12.57
C ILE A 196 18.34 -26.92 13.14
N ASP A 197 17.64 -27.48 14.13
CA ASP A 197 16.49 -26.83 14.80
C ASP A 197 16.88 -25.46 15.37
N LYS A 198 17.99 -25.40 16.11
CA LYS A 198 18.51 -24.13 16.66
C LYS A 198 18.92 -23.15 15.57
N GLU A 199 19.51 -23.63 14.48
CA GLU A 199 19.88 -22.79 13.36
C GLU A 199 18.65 -22.22 12.65
N MET A 200 17.60 -23.04 12.45
CA MET A 200 16.31 -22.62 11.91
C MET A 200 15.69 -21.55 12.80
N GLU A 201 15.57 -21.80 14.11
CA GLU A 201 14.99 -20.85 15.08
C GLU A 201 15.68 -19.48 15.03
N VAL A 202 17.02 -19.46 15.01
CA VAL A 202 17.79 -18.21 14.92
C VAL A 202 17.55 -17.49 13.58
N LYS A 203 17.47 -18.23 12.47
CA LYS A 203 17.23 -17.64 11.14
C LYS A 203 15.78 -17.14 11.00
N GLU A 204 14.80 -17.86 11.53
CA GLU A 204 13.38 -17.48 11.53
C GLU A 204 13.21 -16.20 12.36
N MET A 205 13.79 -16.15 13.56
CA MET A 205 13.78 -14.95 14.39
C MET A 205 14.38 -13.73 13.67
N ASN A 206 15.47 -13.92 12.92
CA ASN A 206 16.09 -12.85 12.15
C ASN A 206 15.22 -12.39 10.97
N TYR A 207 14.58 -13.34 10.27
CA TYR A 207 13.62 -13.05 9.20
C TYR A 207 12.44 -12.23 9.73
N GLU A 208 11.78 -12.71 10.79
CA GLU A 208 10.64 -12.04 11.42
C GLU A 208 10.98 -10.65 11.95
N LYS A 209 12.21 -10.44 12.43
CA LYS A 209 12.67 -9.13 12.88
C LYS A 209 12.73 -8.13 11.73
N ILE A 210 13.22 -8.54 10.57
CA ILE A 210 13.29 -7.69 9.37
C ILE A 210 11.88 -7.48 8.81
N GLN A 211 11.06 -8.53 8.77
CA GLN A 211 9.68 -8.46 8.30
C GLN A 211 8.86 -7.44 9.09
N ARG A 212 8.91 -7.49 10.43
CA ARG A 212 8.24 -6.51 11.30
C ARG A 212 8.73 -5.08 11.06
N LYS A 213 10.02 -4.90 10.77
CA LYS A 213 10.58 -3.58 10.43
C LYS A 213 10.05 -3.10 9.09
N CYS A 214 10.01 -3.97 8.08
CA CYS A 214 9.44 -3.68 6.76
C CYS A 214 7.98 -3.23 6.86
N GLU A 215 7.14 -3.99 7.58
CA GLU A 215 5.74 -3.65 7.83
C GLU A 215 5.55 -2.31 8.55
N SER A 216 6.46 -1.96 9.47
CA SER A 216 6.42 -0.67 10.15
C SER A 216 6.75 0.49 9.20
N VAL A 217 7.75 0.33 8.33
CA VAL A 217 8.13 1.36 7.36
C VAL A 217 7.06 1.51 6.28
N LYS A 218 6.50 0.40 5.79
CA LYS A 218 5.40 0.38 4.82
C LYS A 218 4.20 1.18 5.31
N ARG A 219 3.77 0.96 6.56
CA ARG A 219 2.72 1.76 7.20
C ARG A 219 3.06 3.25 7.26
N GLU A 220 4.32 3.61 7.52
CA GLU A 220 4.72 5.02 7.53
C GLU A 220 4.63 5.65 6.13
N VAL A 221 5.04 4.92 5.10
CA VAL A 221 4.93 5.37 3.70
C VAL A 221 3.46 5.51 3.29
N GLU A 222 2.60 4.56 3.62
CA GLU A 222 1.15 4.62 3.37
C GLU A 222 0.53 5.87 4.02
N ASN A 223 0.83 6.12 5.30
CA ASN A 223 0.37 7.33 6.00
C ASN A 223 0.85 8.63 5.35
N ILE A 224 2.08 8.66 4.81
CA ILE A 224 2.59 9.84 4.10
C ILE A 224 1.87 9.99 2.76
N SER A 225 1.64 8.89 2.04
CA SER A 225 0.93 8.85 0.76
C SER A 225 -0.49 9.40 0.90
N GLU A 226 -1.25 8.97 1.90
CA GLU A 226 -2.60 9.48 2.18
C GLU A 226 -2.61 11.01 2.36
N ILE A 227 -1.63 11.54 3.09
CA ILE A 227 -1.49 12.99 3.27
C ILE A 227 -1.22 13.66 1.93
N LEU A 228 -0.29 13.13 1.13
CA LEU A 228 0.05 13.70 -0.18
C LEU A 228 -1.17 13.71 -1.12
N LEU A 229 -1.98 12.66 -1.11
CA LEU A 229 -3.23 12.58 -1.88
C LEU A 229 -4.22 13.68 -1.47
N ASP A 230 -4.37 13.99 -0.18
CA ASP A 230 -5.28 15.08 0.25
C ASP A 230 -4.84 16.44 -0.32
N TYR A 231 -3.54 16.71 -0.45
CA TYR A 231 -3.02 17.97 -1.01
C TYR A 231 -2.95 17.98 -2.54
N GLY A 232 -2.97 16.80 -3.20
CA GLY A 232 -2.87 16.64 -4.64
C GLY A 232 -4.20 16.79 -5.39
N VAL A 233 -5.34 16.75 -4.71
CA VAL A 233 -6.66 16.83 -5.34
C VAL A 233 -7.26 18.24 -5.32
N MET A 234 -8.06 18.57 -6.34
CA MET A 234 -8.75 19.87 -6.44
C MET A 234 -9.60 20.19 -5.21
N GLU A 235 -10.16 19.16 -4.56
CA GLU A 235 -10.99 19.31 -3.36
C GLU A 235 -10.28 20.13 -2.26
N TYR A 236 -8.95 20.01 -2.10
CA TYR A 236 -8.19 20.78 -1.11
C TYR A 236 -8.27 22.30 -1.32
N TYR A 237 -8.28 22.75 -2.58
CA TYR A 237 -8.39 24.16 -2.94
C TYR A 237 -9.79 24.71 -2.72
N PHE A 238 -10.79 23.85 -2.66
CA PHE A 238 -12.18 24.21 -2.40
C PHE A 238 -12.55 24.11 -0.90
N LYS A 239 -11.68 23.60 -0.04
CA LYS A 239 -11.89 23.56 1.42
C LYS A 239 -11.69 24.94 2.03
N GLY A 240 -12.75 25.56 2.54
CA GLY A 240 -12.67 26.85 3.24
C GLY A 240 -12.41 28.03 2.29
N ILE A 241 -13.06 28.00 1.13
CA ILE A 241 -13.04 29.11 0.18
C ILE A 241 -13.58 30.40 0.83
N PRO A 242 -13.14 31.58 0.38
CA PRO A 242 -13.72 32.85 0.83
C PRO A 242 -15.23 32.90 0.59
N ASP A 243 -15.92 33.70 1.39
CA ASP A 243 -17.35 33.89 1.23
C ASP A 243 -17.64 34.50 -0.14
N PRO A 244 -18.61 33.96 -0.89
CA PRO A 244 -18.94 34.50 -2.19
C PRO A 244 -19.65 35.86 -2.05
N GLU A 245 -19.35 36.80 -2.96
CA GLU A 245 -20.11 38.05 -3.06
C GLU A 245 -21.56 37.75 -3.47
N LYS A 246 -21.73 36.77 -4.39
CA LYS A 246 -23.01 36.22 -4.81
C LYS A 246 -22.90 34.74 -5.15
N SER A 247 -24.03 34.05 -5.02
CA SER A 247 -24.17 32.65 -5.43
C SER A 247 -25.54 32.43 -6.03
N ASP A 248 -25.62 31.50 -6.97
CA ASP A 248 -26.87 31.02 -7.55
C ASP A 248 -26.80 29.50 -7.74
N ARG A 249 -27.94 28.86 -7.88
CA ARG A 249 -28.04 27.43 -8.20
C ARG A 249 -28.59 27.26 -9.59
N THR A 250 -27.93 26.40 -10.37
CA THR A 250 -28.39 26.12 -11.71
C THR A 250 -29.78 25.49 -11.70
N ASN A 251 -30.61 25.88 -12.66
CA ASN A 251 -31.91 25.28 -12.89
C ASN A 251 -31.77 23.88 -13.55
N SER A 252 -32.88 23.24 -13.91
CA SER A 252 -32.88 21.92 -14.57
C SER A 252 -32.15 21.89 -15.92
N GLU A 253 -31.96 23.04 -16.56
CA GLU A 253 -31.24 23.21 -17.82
C GLU A 253 -29.76 23.60 -17.61
N GLY A 254 -29.27 23.56 -16.36
CA GLY A 254 -27.91 23.95 -16.03
C GLY A 254 -27.66 25.47 -16.03
N LYS A 255 -28.69 26.31 -16.17
CA LYS A 255 -28.54 27.78 -16.29
C LYS A 255 -28.52 28.49 -14.93
N PHE A 256 -27.71 29.54 -14.81
CA PHE A 256 -27.63 30.40 -13.62
C PHE A 256 -27.60 31.90 -13.99
N GLU A 257 -27.97 32.76 -13.04
CA GLU A 257 -27.89 34.22 -13.13
C GLU A 257 -27.37 34.84 -11.84
N LEU A 258 -26.32 35.66 -11.94
CA LEU A 258 -25.70 36.39 -10.84
C LEU A 258 -25.76 37.90 -11.10
N THR A 259 -26.15 38.68 -10.09
CA THR A 259 -26.06 40.15 -10.15
C THR A 259 -24.78 40.61 -9.47
N LEU A 260 -23.80 41.05 -10.26
CA LEU A 260 -22.46 41.39 -9.78
C LEU A 260 -22.15 42.88 -9.97
N THR A 261 -21.20 43.39 -9.19
CA THR A 261 -20.66 44.73 -9.42
C THR A 261 -19.85 44.77 -10.72
N GLN A 262 -20.12 45.73 -11.60
CA GLN A 262 -19.39 45.98 -12.84
C GLN A 262 -17.94 46.43 -12.59
N ASN A 263 -17.07 46.24 -13.59
CA ASN A 263 -15.64 46.60 -13.55
C ASN A 263 -14.84 45.95 -12.40
N LYS A 264 -15.36 44.87 -11.81
CA LYS A 264 -14.63 43.98 -10.91
C LYS A 264 -14.38 42.64 -11.58
N SER A 265 -13.26 42.01 -11.20
CA SER A 265 -12.93 40.65 -11.60
C SER A 265 -13.36 39.65 -10.54
N TYR A 266 -13.93 38.53 -10.97
CA TYR A 266 -14.41 37.46 -10.11
C TYR A 266 -13.84 36.13 -10.55
N TYR A 267 -13.85 35.16 -9.64
CA TYR A 267 -13.76 33.75 -9.99
C TYR A 267 -15.14 33.11 -9.81
N LEU A 268 -15.62 32.46 -10.86
CA LEU A 268 -16.73 31.53 -10.76
C LEU A 268 -16.21 30.19 -10.27
N VAL A 269 -16.77 29.76 -9.15
CA VAL A 269 -16.38 28.55 -8.43
C VAL A 269 -17.59 27.63 -8.35
N ALA A 270 -17.48 26.42 -8.87
CA ALA A 270 -18.57 25.44 -8.85
C ALA A 270 -18.04 24.02 -8.69
N LYS A 271 -18.89 23.14 -8.14
CA LYS A 271 -18.64 21.70 -8.03
C LYS A 271 -19.77 20.92 -8.68
N GLY A 272 -19.45 20.00 -9.57
CA GLY A 272 -20.39 19.12 -10.25
C GLY A 272 -20.10 17.66 -9.97
N ARG A 273 -21.12 16.81 -10.11
CA ARG A 273 -20.97 15.36 -10.03
C ARG A 273 -21.86 14.70 -11.08
N ARG A 274 -21.40 13.58 -11.61
CA ARG A 274 -22.17 12.74 -12.53
C ARG A 274 -21.93 11.28 -12.19
N SER A 275 -22.99 10.49 -12.19
CA SER A 275 -22.89 9.04 -11.99
C SER A 275 -22.91 8.34 -13.34
N VAL A 276 -21.91 7.49 -13.58
CA VAL A 276 -21.73 6.73 -14.83
C VAL A 276 -21.49 5.27 -14.46
N GLY A 277 -22.53 4.44 -14.60
CA GLY A 277 -22.49 3.06 -14.09
C GLY A 277 -22.30 3.03 -12.58
N GLU A 278 -21.23 2.37 -12.12
CA GLU A 278 -20.84 2.30 -10.71
C GLU A 278 -19.87 3.44 -10.31
N GLU A 279 -19.39 4.23 -11.27
CA GLU A 279 -18.44 5.30 -11.02
C GLU A 279 -19.14 6.64 -10.81
N THR A 280 -18.50 7.52 -10.03
CA THR A 280 -18.94 8.91 -9.85
C THR A 280 -17.83 9.85 -10.28
N GLU A 281 -18.07 10.54 -11.39
CA GLU A 281 -17.24 11.61 -11.90
C GLU A 281 -17.44 12.87 -11.04
N ARG A 282 -16.35 13.57 -10.72
CA ARG A 282 -16.36 14.82 -9.94
C ARG A 282 -15.71 15.92 -10.77
N TYR A 283 -16.36 17.08 -10.79
CA TYR A 283 -15.94 18.23 -11.59
C TYR A 283 -15.77 19.46 -10.71
N HIS A 284 -14.74 20.25 -10.99
CA HIS A 284 -14.39 21.47 -10.26
C HIS A 284 -14.09 22.60 -11.23
N TRP A 285 -14.83 23.69 -11.13
CA TRP A 285 -14.62 24.89 -11.94
C TRP A 285 -14.06 26.02 -11.07
N MET A 286 -13.07 26.72 -11.62
CA MET A 286 -12.45 27.92 -11.08
C MET A 286 -12.09 28.82 -12.25
N VAL A 287 -13.07 29.59 -12.74
CA VAL A 287 -12.95 30.36 -13.99
C VAL A 287 -12.91 31.84 -13.66
N GLU A 288 -11.83 32.52 -14.04
CA GLU A 288 -11.73 33.98 -13.90
C GLU A 288 -12.64 34.66 -14.94
N THR A 289 -13.38 35.66 -14.50
CA THR A 289 -14.30 36.44 -15.33
C THR A 289 -14.34 37.90 -14.90
N SER A 290 -14.73 38.79 -15.80
CA SER A 290 -14.99 40.20 -15.54
C SER A 290 -16.38 40.56 -16.07
N LEU A 291 -17.06 41.46 -15.35
CA LEU A 291 -18.30 42.06 -15.81
C LEU A 291 -17.99 43.44 -16.38
N GLU A 292 -17.64 43.49 -17.67
CA GLU A 292 -17.21 44.71 -18.38
C GLU A 292 -18.39 45.52 -18.96
N SER A 293 -19.58 44.92 -19.00
CA SER A 293 -20.81 45.52 -19.52
C SER A 293 -22.01 45.17 -18.63
N GLU A 294 -23.19 45.71 -18.94
CA GLU A 294 -24.43 45.43 -18.19
C GLU A 294 -24.83 43.94 -18.20
N SER A 295 -24.38 43.18 -19.20
CA SER A 295 -24.63 41.74 -19.32
C SER A 295 -23.42 40.99 -19.88
N SER A 296 -23.00 39.93 -19.20
CA SER A 296 -21.96 39.01 -19.67
C SER A 296 -22.44 37.56 -19.56
N GLN A 297 -21.82 36.67 -20.34
CA GLN A 297 -22.15 35.26 -20.39
C GLN A 297 -20.90 34.39 -20.22
N VAL A 298 -20.97 33.37 -19.35
CA VAL A 298 -19.88 32.42 -19.10
C VAL A 298 -20.41 30.99 -19.10
N MET A 299 -19.76 30.10 -19.85
CA MET A 299 -20.05 28.67 -19.82
C MET A 299 -19.08 27.97 -18.86
N LEU A 300 -19.57 27.08 -18.01
CA LEU A 300 -18.75 26.19 -17.19
C LEU A 300 -18.88 24.77 -17.75
N SER A 301 -17.82 24.29 -18.42
CA SER A 301 -17.80 22.95 -18.99
C SER A 301 -16.48 22.25 -18.75
N ASN A 302 -16.37 20.97 -19.14
CA ASN A 302 -15.11 20.25 -19.01
C ASN A 302 -13.95 20.84 -19.84
N SER A 303 -14.22 21.73 -20.82
CA SER A 303 -13.17 22.39 -21.60
C SER A 303 -12.47 23.53 -20.85
N ASN A 304 -13.14 24.15 -19.87
CA ASN A 304 -12.57 25.17 -19.00
C ASN A 304 -12.67 24.80 -17.51
N MET A 305 -12.83 23.50 -17.24
CA MET A 305 -12.65 22.93 -15.92
C MET A 305 -11.26 23.31 -15.42
N SER A 306 -11.09 23.37 -14.11
CA SER A 306 -9.75 23.40 -13.51
C SER A 306 -9.05 22.08 -13.82
N SER A 307 -8.51 21.96 -15.03
CA SER A 307 -8.03 20.70 -15.61
C SER A 307 -6.65 20.31 -15.11
N THR A 308 -5.99 21.16 -14.35
CA THR A 308 -4.70 20.86 -13.71
C THR A 308 -4.48 21.75 -12.51
N LEU A 309 -3.82 21.18 -11.49
CA LEU A 309 -3.18 21.93 -10.42
C LEU A 309 -2.41 23.09 -11.06
N PRO A 310 -2.70 24.37 -10.73
CA PRO A 310 -2.09 25.49 -11.44
C PRO A 310 -0.57 25.52 -11.18
N ASP A 311 0.23 25.25 -12.22
CA ASP A 311 1.69 25.46 -12.36
C ASP A 311 2.60 25.13 -11.15
N SER A 312 2.19 24.25 -10.24
CA SER A 312 3.03 23.78 -9.13
C SER A 312 3.38 22.29 -9.25
N LEU A 313 3.36 21.75 -10.46
CA LEU A 313 3.39 20.32 -10.72
C LEU A 313 4.74 19.65 -10.49
N ASP A 314 5.86 20.37 -10.37
CA ASP A 314 7.18 19.74 -10.07
C ASP A 314 7.20 18.93 -8.76
N VAL A 315 6.39 19.30 -7.77
CA VAL A 315 6.34 18.59 -6.47
C VAL A 315 5.30 17.47 -6.46
N LEU A 316 4.34 17.51 -7.39
CA LEU A 316 3.28 16.50 -7.50
C LEU A 316 3.63 15.43 -8.54
N THR A 317 4.49 15.72 -9.52
CA THR A 317 5.18 14.69 -10.30
C THR A 317 6.04 13.81 -9.41
N ASP A 318 6.79 14.39 -8.46
CA ASP A 318 7.55 13.60 -7.48
C ASP A 318 6.62 12.80 -6.55
N ALA A 319 5.48 13.36 -6.14
CA ALA A 319 4.50 12.64 -5.35
C ALA A 319 3.89 11.47 -6.13
N GLN A 320 3.58 11.67 -7.42
CA GLN A 320 3.05 10.66 -8.34
C GLN A 320 4.10 9.56 -8.61
N ILE A 321 5.34 9.94 -8.93
CA ILE A 321 6.48 9.02 -9.10
C ILE A 321 6.68 8.19 -7.83
N ASN A 322 6.62 8.81 -6.64
CA ASN A 322 6.76 8.06 -5.40
C ASN A 322 5.53 7.20 -5.06
N THR A 323 4.32 7.55 -5.52
CA THR A 323 3.14 6.69 -5.41
C THR A 323 3.20 5.52 -6.39
N ASP A 324 3.77 5.71 -7.57
CA ASP A 324 4.04 4.65 -8.54
C ASP A 324 5.14 3.71 -8.02
N ARG A 325 6.24 4.26 -7.46
CA ARG A 325 7.27 3.48 -6.74
C ARG A 325 6.68 2.71 -5.56
N LEU A 326 5.73 3.30 -4.83
CA LEU A 326 5.00 2.60 -3.78
C LEU A 326 4.16 1.46 -4.37
N ALA A 327 3.41 1.68 -5.44
CA ALA A 327 2.62 0.64 -6.09
C ALA A 327 3.50 -0.50 -6.63
N GLU A 328 4.72 -0.21 -7.04
CA GLU A 328 5.71 -1.20 -7.48
C GLU A 328 6.32 -1.98 -6.30
N ALA A 329 6.77 -1.29 -5.24
CA ALA A 329 7.24 -1.91 -4.00
C ALA A 329 6.14 -2.74 -3.29
N LEU A 330 4.87 -2.35 -3.42
CA LEU A 330 3.76 -3.12 -2.89
C LEU A 330 3.45 -4.38 -3.71
N LYS A 331 3.81 -4.41 -5.01
CA LYS A 331 3.64 -5.59 -5.87
C LYS A 331 4.73 -6.64 -5.66
N SER A 332 5.96 -6.24 -5.29
CA SER A 332 7.05 -7.17 -4.97
C SER A 332 6.89 -7.85 -3.61
N CYS A 333 6.05 -7.31 -2.72
CA CYS A 333 5.82 -7.80 -1.36
C CYS A 333 4.66 -8.82 -1.19
N ASN A 334 3.96 -9.20 -2.26
CA ASN A 334 2.91 -10.25 -2.26
C ASN A 334 3.39 -11.46 -3.05
#